data_AF-A0A2W4M4T7-F1
#
_entry.id   AF-A0A2W4M4T7-F1
#
_cell.length_a   1.000
_cell.length_b   1.000
_cell.length_c   1.000
_cell.angle_alpha   90.00
_cell.angle_beta   90.00
_cell.angle_gamma   90.00
#
_symmetry.space_group_name_H-M   'P 1'
#
loop_
_entity.id
_entity.type
_entity.pdbx_description
1 polymer ?
#
loop_
_entity_poly.entity_id
_entity_poly.type
_entity_poly.pdbx_seq_one_letter_code
_entity_poly.pdbx_strand_id
1 'polypeptide(L)'
;MAHLAARGVRVALRLAHVALVLAVLWQGARLVFRPDPLDGLRRADALFLARRYYDALEAYRALVARDRTHAAAYARLGMVYTLRGELPDANRALGYAIGLGLEPHTLALARLYQAQLADSSGAHNEARQFWELVDERSPLAPLRWTPEGGSLLRAGRTAGPGQGTLRAPKPTLRARWRAAG
;
A
#
# COMPACT_ATOMS: atom_id res chain seq x y z
N MET A 1 -38.77 -28.50 49.30
CA MET A 1 -38.53 -27.12 48.80
C MET A 1 -37.03 -26.80 48.59
N ALA A 2 -36.12 -27.16 49.51
CA ALA A 2 -34.68 -26.84 49.42
C ALA A 2 -33.91 -27.45 48.21
N HIS A 3 -34.23 -28.68 47.79
CA HIS A 3 -33.50 -29.36 46.70
C HIS A 3 -33.77 -28.80 45.29
N LEU A 4 -34.90 -28.11 45.09
CA LEU A 4 -35.25 -27.49 43.81
C LEU A 4 -34.47 -26.17 43.60
N ALA A 5 -34.31 -25.37 44.64
CA ALA A 5 -33.51 -24.14 44.62
C ALA A 5 -32.02 -24.44 44.31
N ALA A 6 -31.45 -25.48 44.93
CA ALA A 6 -30.06 -25.89 44.70
C ALA A 6 -29.79 -26.46 43.30
N ARG A 7 -30.82 -26.98 42.60
CA ARG A 7 -30.70 -27.37 41.17
C ARG A 7 -30.72 -26.14 40.26
N GLY A 8 -31.60 -25.17 40.53
CA GLY A 8 -31.65 -23.91 39.79
C GLY A 8 -30.33 -23.13 39.84
N VAL A 9 -29.72 -23.01 41.02
CA VAL A 9 -28.43 -22.33 41.19
C VAL A 9 -27.31 -23.03 40.42
N ARG A 10 -27.25 -24.37 40.43
CA ARG A 10 -26.25 -25.14 39.68
C ARG A 10 -26.40 -25.01 38.16
N VAL A 11 -27.64 -24.94 37.68
CA VAL A 11 -27.92 -24.69 36.25
C VAL A 11 -27.52 -23.26 35.87
N ALA A 12 -27.87 -22.27 36.69
CA ALA A 12 -27.47 -20.87 36.48
C ALA A 12 -25.95 -20.70 36.45
N LEU A 13 -25.22 -21.37 37.35
CA LEU A 13 -23.75 -21.32 37.39
C LEU A 13 -23.12 -21.91 36.12
N ARG A 14 -23.67 -23.02 35.60
CA ARG A 14 -23.22 -23.65 34.35
C ARG A 14 -23.51 -22.76 33.15
N LEU A 15 -24.69 -22.15 33.09
CA LEU A 15 -25.04 -21.20 32.03
C LEU A 15 -24.14 -19.97 32.05
N ALA A 16 -23.83 -19.43 33.23
CA ALA A 16 -22.89 -18.32 33.38
C ALA A 16 -21.47 -18.71 32.93
N HIS A 17 -21.00 -19.92 33.27
CA HIS A 17 -19.72 -20.43 32.79
C HIS A 17 -19.68 -20.60 31.26
N VAL A 18 -20.73 -21.17 30.68
CA VAL A 18 -20.83 -21.32 29.21
C VAL A 18 -20.85 -19.95 28.53
N ALA A 19 -21.60 -18.98 29.08
CA ALA A 19 -21.63 -17.62 28.57
C ALA A 19 -20.26 -16.94 28.66
N LEU A 20 -19.52 -17.13 29.75
CA LEU A 20 -18.15 -16.62 29.92
C LEU A 20 -17.20 -17.23 28.88
N VAL A 21 -17.24 -18.55 28.71
CA VAL A 21 -16.41 -19.24 27.70
C VAL A 21 -16.74 -18.76 26.30
N LEU A 22 -18.03 -18.60 25.95
CA LEU A 22 -18.45 -18.05 24.66
C LEU A 22 -17.99 -16.59 24.48
N ALA A 23 -18.03 -15.76 25.53
CA ALA A 23 -17.54 -14.39 25.48
C ALA A 23 -16.02 -14.34 25.24
N VAL A 24 -15.25 -15.18 25.92
CA VAL A 24 -13.79 -15.30 25.72
C VAL A 24 -13.47 -15.82 24.32
N LEU A 25 -14.19 -16.84 23.84
CA LEU A 25 -14.04 -17.36 22.48
C LEU A 25 -14.36 -16.30 21.43
N TRP A 26 -15.44 -15.53 21.63
CA TRP A 26 -15.82 -14.44 20.73
C TRP A 26 -14.77 -13.32 20.73
N GLN A 27 -14.23 -12.97 21.90
CA GLN A 27 -13.19 -11.96 22.04
C GLN A 27 -11.86 -12.44 21.42
N GLY A 28 -11.52 -13.72 21.56
CA GLY A 28 -10.38 -14.35 20.89
C GLY A 28 -10.53 -14.39 19.38
N ALA A 29 -11.70 -14.79 18.87
CA ALA A 29 -12.00 -14.76 17.44
C ALA A 29 -11.91 -13.32 16.89
N ARG A 30 -12.38 -12.32 17.64
CA ARG A 30 -12.28 -10.91 17.25
C ARG A 30 -10.83 -10.42 17.18
N LEU A 31 -9.92 -10.98 17.96
CA LEU A 31 -8.48 -10.68 17.89
C LEU A 31 -7.81 -11.41 16.72
N VAL A 32 -8.14 -12.68 16.49
CA VAL A 32 -7.61 -13.50 15.39
C VAL A 32 -8.07 -12.99 14.02
N PHE A 33 -9.31 -12.52 13.91
CA PHE A 33 -9.88 -11.96 12.68
C PHE A 33 -9.84 -10.43 12.65
N ARG A 34 -8.87 -9.79 13.31
CA ARG A 34 -8.60 -8.38 13.01
C ARG A 34 -8.05 -8.31 11.58
N PRO A 35 -8.70 -7.59 10.66
CA PRO A 35 -8.09 -7.35 9.35
C PRO A 35 -6.82 -6.55 9.60
N ASP A 36 -5.66 -7.19 9.41
CA ASP A 36 -4.37 -6.53 9.50
C ASP A 36 -4.37 -5.38 8.46
N PRO A 37 -4.11 -4.13 8.85
CA PRO A 37 -3.99 -3.03 7.89
C PRO A 37 -2.98 -3.35 6.78
N LEU A 38 -1.94 -4.13 7.06
CA LEU A 38 -0.97 -4.59 6.07
C LEU A 38 -1.55 -5.61 5.08
N ASP A 39 -2.56 -6.41 5.46
CA ASP A 39 -3.25 -7.31 4.53
C ASP A 39 -3.96 -6.51 3.44
N GLY A 40 -4.58 -5.39 3.80
CA GLY A 40 -5.26 -4.51 2.86
C GLY A 40 -4.27 -3.86 1.89
N LEU A 41 -3.14 -3.35 2.41
CA LEU A 41 -2.08 -2.78 1.59
C LEU A 41 -1.47 -3.82 0.64
N ARG A 42 -1.18 -5.03 1.12
CA ARG A 42 -0.63 -6.13 0.31
C ARG A 42 -1.56 -6.52 -0.84
N ARG A 43 -2.88 -6.57 -0.61
CA ARG A 43 -3.87 -6.85 -1.67
C ARG A 43 -3.92 -5.73 -2.71
N ALA A 44 -3.89 -4.48 -2.27
CA ALA A 44 -3.84 -3.33 -3.17
C ALA A 44 -2.56 -3.30 -4.00
N ASP A 45 -1.41 -3.57 -3.39
CA ASP A 45 -0.11 -3.73 -4.07
C ASP A 45 -0.15 -4.88 -5.08
N ALA A 46 -0.82 -5.99 -4.79
CA ALA A 46 -0.99 -7.08 -5.76
C ALA A 46 -1.79 -6.65 -7.00
N LEU A 47 -2.84 -5.84 -6.83
CA LEU A 47 -3.59 -5.25 -7.95
C LEU A 47 -2.73 -4.29 -8.77
N PHE A 48 -1.94 -3.46 -8.09
CA PHE A 48 -0.97 -2.56 -8.73
C PHE A 48 0.04 -3.33 -9.59
N LEU A 49 0.64 -4.39 -9.03
CA LEU A 49 1.60 -5.26 -9.73
C LEU A 49 0.96 -6.03 -10.88
N ALA A 50 -0.33 -6.37 -10.77
CA ALA A 50 -1.12 -6.93 -11.86
C ALA A 50 -1.52 -5.88 -12.92
N ARG A 51 -1.09 -4.62 -12.78
CA ARG A 51 -1.40 -3.48 -13.65
C ARG A 51 -2.89 -3.14 -13.72
N ARG A 52 -3.65 -3.58 -12.72
CA ARG A 52 -5.07 -3.26 -12.55
C ARG A 52 -5.20 -1.94 -11.80
N TYR A 53 -4.77 -0.84 -12.43
CA TYR A 53 -4.63 0.46 -11.77
C TYR A 53 -5.96 1.08 -11.29
N TYR A 54 -7.08 0.76 -11.94
CA TYR A 54 -8.41 1.18 -11.48
C TYR A 54 -8.77 0.49 -10.15
N ASP A 55 -8.64 -0.83 -10.09
CA ASP A 55 -8.93 -1.60 -8.87
C ASP A 55 -7.94 -1.25 -7.74
N ALA A 56 -6.67 -1.06 -8.08
CA ALA A 56 -5.65 -0.62 -7.13
C ALA A 56 -6.00 0.75 -6.55
N LEU A 57 -6.46 1.70 -7.39
CA LEU A 57 -6.86 3.03 -6.92
C LEU A 57 -7.97 2.93 -5.87
N GLU A 58 -9.04 2.19 -6.17
CA GLU A 58 -10.17 2.04 -5.25
C GLU A 58 -9.76 1.34 -3.95
N ALA A 59 -8.88 0.34 -4.03
CA ALA A 59 -8.34 -0.33 -2.86
C ALA A 59 -7.50 0.63 -1.98
N TYR A 60 -6.61 1.43 -2.57
CA TYR A 60 -5.83 2.40 -1.81
C TYR A 60 -6.71 3.53 -1.23
N ARG A 61 -7.75 3.98 -1.96
CA ARG A 61 -8.74 4.95 -1.46
C ARG A 61 -9.46 4.42 -0.23
N ALA A 62 -9.86 3.15 -0.25
CA ALA A 62 -10.50 2.52 0.90
C ALA A 62 -9.57 2.45 2.12
N LEU A 63 -8.25 2.25 1.92
CA LEU A 63 -7.27 2.25 3.00
C LEU A 63 -7.13 3.63 3.64
N VAL A 64 -6.91 4.68 2.84
CA VAL A 64 -6.74 6.04 3.36
C VAL A 64 -8.02 6.63 3.96
N ALA A 65 -9.19 6.15 3.54
CA ALA A 65 -10.48 6.51 4.14
C ALA A 65 -10.64 5.91 5.55
N ARG A 66 -10.10 4.70 5.79
CA ARG A 66 -10.12 4.04 7.10
C ARG A 66 -9.05 4.59 8.04
N ASP A 67 -7.86 4.85 7.51
CA ASP A 67 -6.72 5.38 8.24
C ASP A 67 -6.10 6.54 7.47
N ARG A 68 -6.44 7.77 7.91
CA ARG A 68 -5.93 9.00 7.30
C ARG A 68 -4.46 9.27 7.59
N THR A 69 -3.81 8.49 8.45
CA THR A 69 -2.38 8.60 8.78
C THR A 69 -1.53 7.54 8.10
N HIS A 70 -2.13 6.71 7.22
CA HIS A 70 -1.43 5.62 6.55
C HIS A 70 -0.52 6.12 5.41
N ALA A 71 0.68 6.61 5.77
CA ALA A 71 1.61 7.25 4.85
C ALA A 71 1.92 6.40 3.59
N ALA A 72 2.15 5.10 3.75
CA ALA A 72 2.45 4.20 2.64
C ALA A 72 1.31 4.09 1.61
N ALA A 73 0.05 4.11 2.06
CA ALA A 73 -1.12 4.01 1.19
C ALA A 73 -1.32 5.31 0.41
N TYR A 74 -1.07 6.47 1.03
CA TYR A 74 -1.03 7.74 0.30
C TYR A 74 0.10 7.77 -0.74
N ALA A 75 1.29 7.24 -0.41
CA ALA A 75 2.38 7.15 -1.37
C ALA A 75 1.98 6.28 -2.57
N ARG A 76 1.41 5.09 -2.33
CA ARG A 76 0.92 4.19 -3.40
C ARG A 76 -0.21 4.80 -4.23
N LEU A 77 -1.14 5.50 -3.60
CA LEU A 77 -2.22 6.23 -4.26
C LEU A 77 -1.66 7.32 -5.18
N GLY A 78 -0.65 8.06 -4.72
CA GLY A 78 0.11 9.02 -5.53
C GLY A 78 0.79 8.37 -6.74
N MET A 79 1.43 7.22 -6.56
CA MET A 79 2.03 6.44 -7.66
C MET A 79 0.99 6.04 -8.71
N VAL A 80 -0.19 5.56 -8.28
CA VAL A 80 -1.29 5.19 -9.19
C VAL A 80 -1.79 6.39 -9.96
N TYR A 81 -1.97 7.55 -9.31
CA TYR A 81 -2.37 8.78 -9.99
C TYR A 81 -1.33 9.24 -11.01
N THR A 82 -0.03 9.16 -10.70
CA THR A 82 1.04 9.47 -11.68
C THR A 82 0.95 8.57 -12.90
N LEU A 83 0.73 7.26 -12.72
CA LEU A 83 0.60 6.32 -13.86
C LEU A 83 -0.64 6.58 -14.71
N ARG A 84 -1.73 7.04 -14.09
CA ARG A 84 -2.98 7.43 -14.77
C ARG A 84 -2.92 8.82 -15.42
N GLY A 85 -1.88 9.61 -15.13
CA GLY A 85 -1.75 10.98 -15.62
C GLY A 85 -2.60 11.99 -14.84
N GLU A 86 -3.11 11.62 -13.66
CA GLU A 86 -3.89 12.50 -12.77
C GLU A 86 -2.93 13.36 -11.94
N LEU A 87 -2.22 14.28 -12.61
CA LEU A 87 -1.07 15.00 -12.05
C LEU A 87 -1.38 15.79 -10.76
N PRO A 88 -2.51 16.54 -10.66
CA PRO A 88 -2.82 17.29 -9.45
C PRO A 88 -3.06 16.38 -8.24
N ASP A 89 -3.71 15.23 -8.46
CA ASP A 89 -4.05 14.27 -7.40
C ASP A 89 -2.80 13.50 -6.96
N ALA A 90 -1.93 13.16 -7.91
CA ALA A 90 -0.62 12.58 -7.65
C ALA A 90 0.23 13.48 -6.75
N ASN A 91 0.33 14.77 -7.08
CA ASN A 91 1.15 15.71 -6.31
C ASN A 91 0.65 15.82 -4.85
N ARG A 92 -0.67 15.98 -4.67
CA ARG A 92 -1.27 16.08 -3.33
C ARG A 92 -1.04 14.81 -2.51
N ALA A 93 -1.26 13.64 -3.10
CA ALA A 93 -1.11 12.37 -2.41
C ALA A 93 0.35 12.07 -2.02
N LEU A 94 1.30 12.30 -2.93
CA LEU A 94 2.73 12.12 -2.66
C LEU A 94 3.24 13.10 -1.60
N GLY A 95 2.87 14.38 -1.71
CA GLY A 95 3.25 15.40 -0.73
C GLY A 95 2.70 15.09 0.67
N TYR A 96 1.42 14.68 0.75
CA TYR A 96 0.81 14.29 2.02
C TYR A 96 1.49 13.06 2.64
N ALA A 97 1.79 12.04 1.82
CA ALA A 97 2.50 10.85 2.28
C ALA A 97 3.87 11.18 2.88
N ILE A 98 4.65 12.04 2.23
CA ILE A 98 5.96 12.48 2.72
C ILE A 98 5.82 13.25 4.04
N GLY A 99 4.82 14.13 4.14
CA GLY A 99 4.54 14.90 5.35
C GLY A 99 4.15 14.03 6.56
N LEU A 100 3.52 12.87 6.33
CA LEU A 100 3.21 11.90 7.38
C LEU A 100 4.43 11.10 7.85
N GLY A 101 5.54 11.13 7.12
CA GLY A 101 6.73 10.32 7.38
C GLY A 101 6.66 8.99 6.65
N LEU A 102 7.64 8.75 5.77
CA LEU A 102 7.79 7.51 5.02
C LEU A 102 9.08 6.81 5.40
N GLU A 103 9.01 5.48 5.43
CA GLU A 103 10.21 4.63 5.48
C GLU A 103 11.16 4.98 4.31
N PRO A 104 12.48 4.93 4.51
CA PRO A 104 13.47 5.41 3.53
C PRO A 104 13.29 4.82 2.12
N HIS A 105 12.92 3.55 2.04
CA HIS A 105 12.67 2.88 0.76
C HIS A 105 11.43 3.45 0.04
N THR A 106 10.32 3.60 0.76
CA THR A 106 9.07 4.14 0.22
C THR A 106 9.21 5.63 -0.12
N LEU A 107 10.00 6.36 0.66
CA LEU A 107 10.35 7.75 0.41
C LEU A 107 11.15 7.90 -0.89
N ALA A 108 12.17 7.05 -1.11
CA ALA A 108 12.92 7.02 -2.36
C ALA A 108 12.00 6.76 -3.56
N LEU A 109 11.04 5.84 -3.44
CA LEU A 109 10.04 5.62 -4.48
C LEU A 109 9.15 6.84 -4.71
N ALA A 110 8.60 7.43 -3.66
CA ALA A 110 7.76 8.62 -3.77
C ALA A 110 8.47 9.74 -4.52
N ARG A 111 9.76 9.98 -4.21
CA ARG A 111 10.61 10.98 -4.90
C ARG A 111 10.83 10.66 -6.37
N LEU A 112 11.08 9.40 -6.73
CA LEU A 112 11.17 9.00 -8.14
C LEU A 112 9.87 9.28 -8.90
N TYR A 113 8.71 9.05 -8.27
CA TYR A 113 7.41 9.36 -8.86
C TYR A 113 7.12 10.86 -8.92
N GLN A 114 7.58 11.67 -7.96
CA GLN A 114 7.53 13.13 -8.04
C GLN A 114 8.39 13.67 -9.18
N ALA A 115 9.59 13.11 -9.36
CA ALA A 115 10.44 13.47 -10.48
C ALA A 115 9.80 13.12 -11.82
N GLN A 116 9.20 11.93 -11.95
CA GLN A 116 8.45 11.52 -13.14
C GLN A 116 7.23 12.42 -13.40
N LEU A 117 6.54 12.82 -12.33
CA LEU A 117 5.40 13.74 -12.38
C LEU A 117 5.85 15.10 -12.95
N ALA A 118 6.93 15.66 -12.43
CA ALA A 118 7.53 16.91 -12.89
C ALA A 118 8.07 16.82 -14.33
N ASP A 119 8.67 15.69 -14.70
CA ASP A 119 9.15 15.45 -16.07
C ASP A 119 7.97 15.40 -17.05
N SER A 120 6.85 14.78 -16.65
CA SER A 120 5.64 14.70 -17.46
C SER A 120 4.88 16.03 -17.59
N SER A 121 5.10 16.98 -16.67
CA SER A 121 4.58 18.35 -16.78
C SER A 121 5.53 19.30 -17.52
N GLY A 122 6.68 18.81 -18.02
CA GLY A 122 7.70 19.62 -18.71
C GLY A 122 8.63 20.38 -17.77
N ALA A 123 8.49 20.20 -16.45
CA ALA A 123 9.32 20.82 -15.43
C ALA A 123 10.61 20.02 -15.17
N HIS A 124 11.46 19.89 -16.21
CA HIS A 124 12.66 19.05 -16.15
C HIS A 124 13.67 19.45 -15.05
N ASN A 125 13.73 20.74 -14.71
CA ASN A 125 14.59 21.22 -13.61
C ASN A 125 14.08 20.76 -12.24
N GLU A 126 12.77 20.80 -12.03
CA GLU A 126 12.13 20.32 -10.80
C GLU A 126 12.25 18.79 -10.68
N ALA A 127 12.11 18.08 -11.82
CA ALA A 127 12.35 16.64 -11.87
C ALA A 127 13.77 16.28 -11.38
N ARG A 128 14.79 17.04 -11.79
CA ARG A 128 16.17 16.85 -11.34
C ARG A 128 16.34 17.04 -9.84
N GLN A 129 15.70 18.06 -9.26
CA GLN A 129 15.73 18.27 -7.81
C GLN A 129 15.18 17.07 -7.05
N PHE A 130 14.05 16.50 -7.50
CA PHE A 130 13.48 15.32 -6.85
C PHE A 130 14.37 14.07 -6.98
N TRP A 131 15.08 13.90 -8.09
CA TRP A 131 16.05 12.82 -8.25
C TRP A 131 17.25 12.97 -7.30
N GLU A 132 17.75 14.19 -7.11
CA GLU A 132 18.85 14.48 -6.17
C GLU A 132 18.46 14.17 -4.72
N LEU A 133 17.18 14.32 -4.36
CA LEU A 133 16.66 13.96 -3.04
C LEU A 133 16.58 12.43 -2.80
N VAL A 134 16.82 11.59 -3.81
CA VAL A 134 16.90 10.14 -3.62
C VAL A 134 18.24 9.80 -2.96
N ASP A 135 18.16 9.27 -1.73
CA ASP A 135 19.32 8.87 -0.93
C ASP A 135 20.18 7.85 -1.70
N GLU A 136 21.50 8.05 -1.69
CA GLU A 136 22.47 7.21 -2.41
C GLU A 136 22.53 5.78 -1.88
N ARG A 137 22.22 5.58 -0.60
CA ARG A 137 22.15 4.26 0.03
C ARG A 137 20.90 3.50 -0.37
N SER A 138 19.92 4.18 -0.98
CA SER A 138 18.74 3.52 -1.50
C SER A 138 19.14 2.55 -2.62
N PRO A 139 18.60 1.32 -2.64
CA PRO A 139 18.74 0.42 -3.79
C PRO A 139 18.23 1.01 -5.11
N LEU A 140 17.48 2.12 -5.02
CA LEU A 140 16.90 2.84 -6.15
C LEU A 140 17.73 4.05 -6.57
N ALA A 141 18.83 4.37 -5.87
CA ALA A 141 19.73 5.46 -6.25
C ALA A 141 20.22 5.36 -7.71
N PRO A 142 20.56 4.16 -8.25
CA PRO A 142 20.96 4.06 -9.65
C PRO A 142 19.85 4.47 -10.64
N LEU A 143 18.58 4.40 -10.23
CA LEU A 143 17.43 4.74 -11.10
C LEU A 143 17.13 6.24 -11.13
N ARG A 144 17.80 7.05 -10.30
CA ARG A 144 17.51 8.49 -10.19
C ARG A 144 17.94 9.30 -11.42
N TRP A 145 18.91 8.82 -12.21
CA TRP A 145 19.40 9.57 -13.38
C TRP A 145 19.21 8.85 -14.71
N THR A 146 18.61 7.65 -14.69
CA THR A 146 18.47 6.88 -15.91
C THR A 146 17.16 7.21 -16.61
N PRO A 147 17.18 7.41 -17.95
CA PRO A 147 15.96 7.37 -18.76
C PRO A 147 15.19 6.06 -18.54
N GLU A 148 15.90 4.99 -18.18
CA GLU A 148 15.34 3.68 -17.84
C GLU A 148 14.48 3.72 -16.57
N GLY A 149 14.85 4.50 -15.54
CA GLY A 149 14.02 4.75 -14.36
C GLY A 149 12.66 5.32 -14.76
N GLY A 150 12.66 6.34 -15.61
CA GLY A 150 11.43 6.87 -16.21
C GLY A 150 10.73 5.89 -17.16
N SER A 151 11.48 5.03 -17.86
CA SER A 151 10.93 3.99 -18.75
C SER A 151 10.26 2.84 -17.98
N LEU A 152 10.78 2.45 -16.82
CA LEU A 152 10.21 1.40 -15.96
C LEU A 152 8.88 1.85 -15.37
N LEU A 153 8.80 3.14 -15.01
CA LEU A 153 7.56 3.78 -14.59
C LEU A 153 6.57 3.90 -15.77
N ARG A 154 7.04 4.32 -16.96
CA ARG A 154 6.22 4.36 -18.20
C ARG A 154 5.79 2.98 -18.71
N ALA A 155 6.56 1.92 -18.47
CA ALA A 155 6.19 0.54 -18.81
C ALA A 155 5.05 0.01 -17.92
N GLY A 156 4.81 0.64 -16.77
CA GLY A 156 3.54 0.52 -16.04
C GLY A 156 2.38 1.13 -16.83
N ARG A 157 2.57 2.33 -17.39
CA ARG A 157 1.57 3.09 -18.16
C ARG A 157 1.14 2.43 -19.49
N THR A 158 2.02 1.73 -20.20
CA THR A 158 1.73 1.20 -21.56
C THR A 158 1.07 -0.17 -21.62
N ALA A 159 0.86 -0.83 -20.48
CA ALA A 159 0.29 -2.18 -20.47
C ALA A 159 -1.16 -2.22 -19.99
N GLY A 160 -1.98 -1.34 -20.58
CA GLY A 160 -3.41 -1.58 -20.78
C GLY A 160 -3.64 -2.61 -21.90
N PRO A 161 -4.87 -3.12 -22.08
CA PRO A 161 -5.11 -4.35 -22.83
C PRO A 161 -4.94 -4.11 -24.33
N GLY A 162 -3.92 -4.74 -24.92
CA GLY A 162 -3.77 -4.83 -26.37
C GLY A 162 -2.33 -4.55 -26.80
N GLN A 163 -1.73 -5.55 -27.45
CA GLN A 163 -0.39 -5.54 -28.06
C GLN A 163 0.73 -5.73 -27.02
N GLY A 164 1.61 -6.72 -27.10
CA GLY A 164 2.13 -7.46 -28.24
C GLY A 164 3.63 -7.57 -27.98
N THR A 165 4.07 -8.77 -27.59
CA THR A 165 5.48 -9.23 -27.51
C THR A 165 6.52 -8.29 -26.85
N LEU A 166 6.85 -8.53 -25.58
CA LEU A 166 8.06 -8.00 -24.96
C LEU A 166 9.09 -9.10 -24.75
N ARG A 167 10.14 -9.10 -25.59
CA ARG A 167 11.45 -9.60 -25.17
C ARG A 167 12.13 -8.45 -24.42
N ALA A 168 11.84 -8.34 -23.13
CA ALA A 168 12.49 -7.37 -22.25
C ALA A 168 13.87 -7.89 -21.82
N PRO A 169 14.92 -7.04 -21.77
CA PRO A 169 16.09 -7.36 -20.96
C PRO A 169 15.64 -7.41 -19.49
N LYS A 170 16.11 -8.43 -18.76
CA LYS A 170 15.84 -8.59 -17.33
C LYS A 170 16.73 -7.61 -16.54
N PRO A 171 16.16 -6.65 -15.80
CA PRO A 171 16.71 -6.29 -14.52
C PRO A 171 15.79 -6.88 -13.44
N THR A 172 16.38 -7.72 -12.60
CA THR A 172 15.74 -8.48 -11.52
C THR A 172 15.22 -7.59 -10.39
N LEU A 173 14.18 -6.78 -10.65
CA LEU A 173 13.41 -6.08 -9.60
C LEU A 173 12.34 -6.98 -8.95
N ARG A 174 11.97 -8.12 -9.53
CA ARG A 174 10.90 -9.00 -9.01
C ARG A 174 11.16 -9.64 -7.63
N ALA A 175 12.38 -9.56 -7.11
CA ALA A 175 12.77 -10.22 -5.86
C ALA A 175 12.91 -9.23 -4.67
N ARG A 176 13.51 -8.05 -4.88
CA ARG A 176 13.88 -7.15 -3.77
C ARG A 176 12.70 -6.37 -3.17
N TRP A 177 11.58 -6.25 -3.88
CA TRP A 177 10.35 -5.60 -3.37
C TRP A 177 9.56 -6.48 -2.39
N ARG A 178 9.88 -7.78 -2.30
CA ARG A 178 9.22 -8.75 -1.42
C ARG A 178 9.95 -9.00 -0.11
N ALA A 179 11.21 -8.59 0.01
CA ALA A 179 12.12 -9.11 1.05
C ALA A 179 12.14 -8.33 2.37
N ALA A 180 11.28 -7.33 2.55
CA ALA A 180 11.15 -6.59 3.81
C ALA A 180 9.67 -6.29 4.06
N GLY A 181 8.93 -7.35 4.35
CA GLY A 181 7.70 -7.28 5.14
C GLY A 181 8.02 -7.64 6.57
#